data_AF-A0A835EVK7-F1
#
_entry.id   AF-A0A835EVK7-F1
#
_cell.length_a   1.000
_cell.length_b   1.000
_cell.length_c   1.000
_cell.angle_alpha   90.00
_cell.angle_beta   90.00
_cell.angle_gamma   90.00
#
_symmetry.space_group_name_H-M   'P 1'
#
loop_
_entity.id
_entity.type
_entity.pdbx_description
1 polymer ?
#
loop_
_entity_poly.entity_id
_entity_poly.type
_entity_poly.pdbx_seq_one_letter_code
_entity_poly.pdbx_strand_id
1 'polypeptide(L)'
;MLGDNDLSRPYPTMTEWWVAIRKRTRKGVDSMVMLVSWCLWKLRNDIVFNARTATIGDAIQLIMEDVKDWVQAGPSNLATLGWPRA
;
A
#
# COMPACT_ATOMS: atom_id res chain seq x y z
N MET A 1 15.34 25.88 -0.79
CA MET A 1 14.51 25.91 0.42
C MET A 1 13.05 25.86 -0.02
N LEU A 2 12.47 24.66 -0.16
CA LEU A 2 11.04 24.51 -0.49
C LEU A 2 10.32 24.28 0.84
N GLY A 3 9.75 25.36 1.38
CA GLY A 3 9.07 25.33 2.67
C GLY A 3 7.82 24.47 2.63
N ASP A 4 7.58 23.79 3.75
CA ASP A 4 6.56 22.78 4.03
C ASP A 4 5.09 23.25 3.97
N ASN A 5 4.75 24.25 3.15
CA ASN A 5 3.44 24.92 3.10
C ASN A 5 2.66 24.73 1.77
N ASP A 6 2.80 23.57 1.14
CA ASP A 6 2.14 23.26 -0.15
C ASP A 6 1.06 22.16 0.02
N LEU A 7 0.23 22.27 1.06
CA LEU A 7 -0.97 21.43 1.25
C LEU A 7 -2.28 22.19 0.93
N SER A 8 -2.21 23.52 0.77
CA SER A 8 -3.38 24.38 0.54
C SER A 8 -3.70 24.64 -0.94
N ARG A 9 -2.89 24.11 -1.88
CA ARG A 9 -3.11 24.33 -3.31
C ARG A 9 -4.01 23.23 -3.88
N PRO A 10 -5.14 23.56 -4.51
CA PRO A 10 -5.96 22.56 -5.19
C PRO A 10 -5.17 22.01 -6.38
N TYR A 11 -5.00 20.69 -6.41
CA TYR A 11 -4.38 20.01 -7.56
C TYR A 11 -5.41 19.94 -8.69
N PRO A 12 -5.11 20.46 -9.89
CA PRO A 12 -6.06 20.58 -10.99
C PRO A 12 -6.43 19.21 -11.59
N THR A 13 -5.66 18.16 -11.35
CA THR A 13 -5.97 16.79 -11.78
C THR A 13 -5.58 15.76 -10.72
N MET A 14 -6.27 14.60 -10.73
CA MET A 14 -5.92 13.45 -9.88
C MET A 14 -4.46 13.01 -10.08
N THR A 15 -3.99 13.08 -11.33
CA THR A 15 -2.61 12.74 -11.70
C THR A 15 -1.60 13.67 -11.02
N GLU A 16 -1.86 14.98 -11.02
CA GLU A 16 -0.98 15.95 -10.36
C GLU A 16 -0.95 15.78 -8.84
N TRP A 17 -2.11 15.55 -8.22
CA TRP A 17 -2.20 15.21 -6.79
C TRP A 17 -1.40 13.94 -6.47
N TRP A 18 -1.57 12.90 -7.28
CA TRP A 18 -0.90 11.62 -7.10
C TRP A 18 0.63 11.74 -7.21
N VAL A 19 1.12 12.50 -8.20
CA VAL A 19 2.56 12.77 -8.37
C VAL A 19 3.10 13.59 -7.20
N ALA A 20 2.37 14.58 -6.70
CA ALA A 20 2.78 15.39 -5.55
C ALA A 20 2.90 14.55 -4.26
N ILE A 21 1.95 13.66 -4.02
CA ILE A 21 1.99 12.69 -2.91
C ILE A 21 3.12 11.68 -3.09
N ARG A 22 3.33 11.16 -4.31
CA ARG A 22 4.44 10.23 -4.60
C ARG A 22 5.81 10.84 -4.35
N LYS A 23 5.99 12.14 -4.59
CA LYS A 23 7.23 12.85 -4.28
C LYS A 23 7.48 13.02 -2.78
N ARG A 24 6.42 13.04 -1.96
CA ARG A 24 6.49 13.21 -0.50
C ARG A 24 6.50 11.89 0.26
N THR A 25 6.07 10.81 -0.36
CA THR A 25 6.04 9.48 0.24
C THR A 25 7.39 8.79 0.11
N ARG A 26 7.81 8.08 1.16
CA ARG A 26 9.10 7.37 1.18
C ARG A 26 9.05 6.13 0.29
N LYS A 27 10.23 5.69 -0.18
CA LYS A 27 10.42 4.41 -0.89
C LYS A 27 9.69 3.30 -0.13
N GLY A 28 8.67 2.69 -0.74
CA GLY A 28 7.85 1.65 -0.10
C GLY A 28 6.34 1.85 -0.24
N VAL A 29 5.86 3.09 -0.42
CA VAL A 29 4.41 3.35 -0.61
C VAL A 29 3.90 2.74 -1.92
N ASP A 30 4.67 2.84 -3.02
CA ASP A 30 4.30 2.19 -4.27
C ASP A 30 4.22 0.66 -4.13
N SER A 31 5.13 0.07 -3.36
CA SER A 31 5.11 -1.37 -3.05
C SER A 31 3.88 -1.73 -2.21
N MET A 32 3.52 -0.90 -1.23
CA MET A 32 2.31 -1.09 -0.43
C MET A 32 1.04 -0.97 -1.27
N VAL A 33 0.96 0.00 -2.18
CA VAL A 33 -0.16 0.16 -3.11
C VAL A 33 -0.28 -1.06 -4.04
N MET A 34 0.84 -1.57 -4.55
CA MET A 34 0.84 -2.80 -5.33
C MET A 34 0.36 -4.01 -4.51
N LEU A 35 0.82 -4.15 -3.25
CA LEU A 35 0.40 -5.22 -2.35
C LEU A 35 -1.10 -5.18 -2.04
N VAL A 36 -1.63 -4.01 -1.70
CA VAL A 36 -3.07 -3.82 -1.45
C VAL A 36 -3.88 -4.15 -2.70
N SER A 37 -3.43 -3.70 -3.87
CA SER A 37 -4.09 -4.00 -5.15
C SER A 37 -4.08 -5.51 -5.46
N TRP A 38 -2.96 -6.18 -5.19
CA TRP A 38 -2.79 -7.63 -5.35
C TRP A 38 -3.72 -8.42 -4.41
N CYS A 39 -3.80 -8.02 -3.14
CA CYS A 39 -4.70 -8.66 -2.17
C CYS A 39 -6.17 -8.49 -2.55
N LEU A 40 -6.56 -7.30 -3.01
CA LEU A 40 -7.93 -7.05 -3.47
C LEU A 40 -8.27 -7.91 -4.69
N TRP A 41 -7.32 -8.07 -5.61
CA TRP A 41 -7.48 -8.99 -6.74
C TRP A 41 -7.66 -10.44 -6.28
N LYS A 42 -6.81 -10.94 -5.37
CA LYS A 42 -6.93 -12.30 -4.78
C LYS A 42 -8.29 -12.51 -4.10
N LEU A 43 -8.72 -11.56 -3.27
CA LEU A 43 -10.00 -11.59 -2.57
C LEU A 43 -11.17 -11.71 -3.55
N ARG A 44 -11.19 -10.87 -4.59
CA ARG A 44 -12.22 -10.89 -5.63
C ARG A 44 -12.19 -12.22 -6.40
N ASN A 45 -11.00 -12.73 -6.72
CA ASN A 45 -10.85 -14.00 -7.41
C ASN A 45 -11.38 -15.16 -6.57
N ASP A 46 -11.12 -15.15 -5.26
CA ASP A 46 -11.58 -16.18 -4.34
C ASP A 46 -13.11 -16.17 -4.16
N ILE A 47 -13.73 -14.99 -4.12
CA ILE A 47 -15.19 -14.85 -4.12
C ILE A 47 -15.80 -15.40 -5.41
N VAL A 48 -15.22 -15.03 -6.56
CA VAL A 48 -15.78 -15.37 -7.89
C VAL A 48 -15.59 -16.85 -8.22
N PHE A 49 -14.42 -17.43 -7.94
CA PHE A 49 -14.07 -18.78 -8.38
C PHE A 49 -14.29 -19.86 -7.32
N ASN A 50 -14.24 -19.51 -6.03
CA ASN A 50 -14.41 -20.48 -4.94
C ASN A 50 -15.71 -20.28 -4.15
N ALA A 51 -16.60 -19.38 -4.59
CA ALA A 51 -17.86 -19.03 -3.93
C ALA A 51 -17.71 -18.71 -2.42
N ARG A 52 -16.50 -18.28 -2.01
CA ARG A 52 -16.22 -17.92 -0.63
C ARG A 52 -16.79 -16.54 -0.33
N THR A 53 -17.42 -16.41 0.83
CA THR A 53 -17.77 -15.11 1.41
C THR A 53 -16.55 -14.60 2.14
N ALA A 54 -15.79 -13.72 1.47
CA ALA A 54 -14.61 -13.11 2.06
C ALA A 54 -14.94 -11.68 2.52
N THR A 55 -14.54 -11.36 3.75
CA THR A 55 -14.80 -10.07 4.39
C THR A 55 -13.62 -9.12 4.21
N ILE A 56 -13.84 -7.83 4.48
CA ILE A 56 -12.76 -6.85 4.55
C ILE A 56 -11.72 -7.24 5.61
N GLY A 57 -12.14 -7.90 6.69
CA GLY A 57 -11.25 -8.42 7.73
C GLY A 57 -10.27 -9.45 7.17
N ASP A 58 -10.75 -10.38 6.33
CA ASP A 58 -9.92 -11.40 5.68
C ASP A 58 -8.90 -10.76 4.73
N ALA A 59 -9.31 -9.71 4.01
CA ALA A 59 -8.41 -8.94 3.16
C ALA A 59 -7.30 -8.24 3.96
N ILE A 60 -7.64 -7.64 5.11
CA ILE A 60 -6.66 -7.01 6.00
C ILE A 60 -5.69 -8.06 6.56
N GLN A 61 -6.18 -9.24 6.95
CA GLN A 61 -5.30 -10.31 7.44
C GLN A 61 -4.33 -10.80 6.35
N LEU A 62 -4.82 -11.02 5.13
CA LEU A 62 -3.98 -11.38 3.99
C LEU A 62 -2.92 -10.32 3.68
N ILE A 63 -3.27 -9.04 3.75
CA ILE A 63 -2.32 -7.93 3.58
C ILE A 63 -1.26 -7.97 4.67
N MET A 64 -1.65 -8.19 5.93
CA MET A 64 -0.71 -8.22 7.06
C MET A 64 0.23 -9.42 7.00
N GLU A 65 -0.25 -10.57 6.53
CA GLU A 65 0.56 -11.77 6.30
C GLU A 65 1.53 -11.55 5.13
N ASP A 66 1.04 -11.11 3.97
CA ASP A 66 1.88 -10.78 2.81
C ASP A 66 2.94 -9.72 3.16
N VAL A 67 2.59 -8.69 3.95
CA VAL A 67 3.54 -7.66 4.41
C VAL A 67 4.60 -8.26 5.33
N LYS A 68 4.24 -9.17 6.25
CA LYS A 68 5.20 -9.85 7.13
C LYS A 68 6.18 -10.70 6.31
N ASP A 69 5.65 -11.50 5.39
CA ASP A 69 6.45 -12.34 4.51
C ASP A 69 7.38 -11.50 3.62
N TRP A 70 6.92 -10.35 3.14
CA TRP A 70 7.73 -9.43 2.34
C TRP A 70 8.81 -8.72 3.17
N VAL A 71 8.52 -8.35 4.42
CA VAL A 71 9.54 -7.80 5.34
C VAL A 71 10.60 -8.86 5.65
N GLN A 72 10.20 -10.13 5.80
CA GLN A 72 11.09 -11.25 6.07
C GLN A 72 11.90 -11.67 4.83
N ALA A 73 11.33 -11.59 3.63
CA ALA A 73 11.98 -11.89 2.35
C ALA A 73 12.96 -10.80 1.87
N GLY A 74 12.97 -9.63 2.53
CA GLY A 74 14.02 -8.64 2.40
C GLY A 74 14.10 -7.90 1.06
N PRO A 75 13.13 -7.00 0.78
CA PRO A 75 13.46 -5.74 0.11
C PRO A 75 13.48 -4.64 1.16
N SER A 76 14.66 -4.07 1.36
CA SER A 76 15.14 -3.19 2.44
C SER A 76 14.39 -1.87 2.69
N ASN A 77 13.16 -1.70 2.17
CA ASN A 77 12.45 -0.42 2.14
C ASN A 77 11.32 -0.31 3.18
N LEU A 78 10.71 -1.44 3.60
CA LEU A 78 9.59 -1.45 4.58
C LEU A 78 10.05 -1.30 6.03
N ALA A 79 11.25 -1.77 6.37
CA ALA A 79 11.83 -1.54 7.69
C ALA A 79 12.10 -0.05 7.98
N THR A 80 12.30 0.75 6.93
CA THR A 80 12.48 2.21 7.02
C THR A 80 11.20 2.94 7.46
N LEU A 81 10.04 2.24 7.47
CA LEU A 81 8.75 2.73 7.94
C LEU A 81 8.44 2.37 9.41
N GLY A 82 9.39 1.75 10.13
CA GLY A 82 9.26 1.53 11.58
C GLY A 82 8.46 0.28 11.98
N TRP A 83 8.22 -0.65 11.05
CA TRP A 83 7.60 -1.93 11.39
C TRP A 83 8.57 -2.82 12.20
N PRO A 84 8.15 -3.40 13.34
CA PRO A 84 9.02 -4.25 14.14
C PRO A 84 9.45 -5.47 13.32
N ARG A 85 10.76 -5.71 13.30
CA ARG A 85 11.30 -7.00 12.87
C ARG A 85 11.04 -7.99 14.01
N ALA A 86 10.40 -9.10 13.67
CA ALA A 86 10.35 -10.26 14.56
C ALA A 86 11.77 -10.83 14.77
#